data_AF-A0A931SXT7-F1
#
_entry.id   AF-A0A931SXT7-F1
#
_cell.length_a   1.000
_cell.length_b   1.000
_cell.length_c   1.000
_cell.angle_alpha   90.00
_cell.angle_beta   90.00
_cell.angle_gamma   90.00
#
_symmetry.space_group_name_H-M   'P 1'
#
loop_
_entity.id
_entity.type
_entity.pdbx_description
1 polymer ?
#
loop_
_entity_poly.entity_id
_entity_poly.type
_entity_poly.pdbx_seq_one_letter_code
_entity_poly.pdbx_strand_id
1 'polypeptide(L)' 'IQEERKKLGTRLDEKVDVIIPEWPTQFESEIKRKALVRTLSKGAAFKITAV' A
#
# COMPACT_ATOMS: atom_id res chain seq x y z
N ILE A 1 -3.64 -4.56 -1.71
CA ILE A 1 -3.16 -3.20 -2.06
C ILE A 1 -3.54 -2.82 -3.49
N GLN A 2 -3.09 -3.57 -4.51
CA GLN A 2 -3.36 -3.26 -5.92
C GLN A 2 -4.86 -3.23 -6.27
N GLU A 3 -5.67 -4.14 -5.72
CA GLU A 3 -7.13 -4.10 -5.94
C GLU A 3 -7.78 -2.86 -5.34
N GLU A 4 -7.43 -2.49 -4.11
CA GLU A 4 -7.96 -1.25 -3.51
C GLU A 4 -7.52 -0.01 -4.25
N ARG A 5 -6.30 0.04 -4.80
CA ARG A 5 -5.88 1.15 -5.66
C ARG A 5 -6.80 1.31 -6.88
N LYS A 6 -7.21 0.19 -7.49
CA LYS A 6 -8.20 0.20 -8.56
C LYS A 6 -9.56 0.70 -8.08
N LYS A 7 -10.01 0.29 -6.89
CA LYS A 7 -11.27 0.76 -6.29
C LYS A 7 -11.25 2.25 -5.93
N LEU A 8 -10.12 2.75 -5.44
CA LEU A 8 -9.89 4.16 -5.11
C LEU A 8 -9.75 5.04 -6.35
N GLY A 9 -9.55 4.46 -7.54
CA GLY A 9 -9.37 5.22 -8.77
C GLY A 9 -8.02 5.96 -8.84
N THR A 10 -6.99 5.47 -8.14
CA THR A 10 -5.67 6.12 -8.13
C THR A 10 -5.05 6.14 -9.52
N ARG A 11 -4.29 7.18 -9.86
CA ARG A 11 -3.52 7.25 -11.09
C ARG A 11 -2.44 6.16 -11.13
N LEU A 12 -1.97 5.84 -12.34
CA LEU A 12 -0.97 4.79 -12.57
C LEU A 12 0.35 5.05 -11.84
N ASP A 13 0.72 6.31 -11.68
CA ASP A 13 1.95 6.80 -11.02
C ASP A 13 1.73 7.27 -9.58
N GLU A 14 0.48 7.31 -9.12
CA GLU A 14 0.14 7.79 -7.79
C GLU A 14 0.60 6.82 -6.70
N LYS A 15 1.19 7.36 -5.64
CA LYS A 15 1.61 6.57 -4.49
C LYS A 15 0.48 6.52 -3.46
N VAL A 16 0.44 5.44 -2.71
CA VAL A 16 -0.53 5.26 -1.63
C VAL A 16 0.15 5.01 -0.29
N ASP A 17 -0.48 5.46 0.78
CA ASP A 17 -0.15 5.02 2.13
C ASP A 17 -1.02 3.82 2.49
N VAL A 18 -0.41 2.82 3.11
CA VAL A 18 -1.03 1.54 3.41
C VAL A 18 -0.83 1.19 4.88
N ILE A 19 -1.91 0.78 5.54
CA ILE A 19 -1.91 0.26 6.90
C ILE A 19 -2.39 -1.20 6.82
N ILE A 20 -1.59 -2.15 7.30
CA ILE A 20 -1.91 -3.58 7.34
C ILE A 20 -1.43 -4.19 8.67
N PRO A 21 -2.06 -5.27 9.18
CA PRO A 21 -1.69 -5.86 10.47
C PRO A 21 -0.32 -6.53 10.46
N GLU A 22 -0.02 -7.29 9.41
CA GLU A 22 1.26 -7.98 9.26
C GLU A 22 1.62 -8.13 7.78
N TRP A 23 2.92 -8.11 7.50
CA TRP A 23 3.51 -8.45 6.21
C TRP A 23 4.87 -9.10 6.40
N PRO A 24 5.34 -9.86 5.41
CA PRO A 24 6.71 -10.33 5.39
C PRO A 24 7.66 -9.14 5.20
N THR A 25 8.35 -8.75 6.27
CA THR A 25 9.27 -7.60 6.31
C THR A 25 10.42 -7.73 5.31
N GLN A 26 10.87 -8.95 5.02
CA GLN A 26 11.87 -9.23 3.98
C GLN A 26 11.46 -8.75 2.58
N PHE A 27 10.16 -8.67 2.30
CA PHE A 27 9.63 -8.20 1.01
C PHE A 27 9.14 -6.75 1.05
N GLU A 28 9.33 -6.02 2.15
CA GLU A 28 8.79 -4.66 2.30
C GLU A 28 9.20 -3.72 1.17
N SER A 29 10.49 -3.71 0.82
CA SER A 29 11.02 -2.89 -0.28
C SER A 29 10.40 -3.25 -1.62
N GLU A 30 10.17 -4.55 -1.85
CA GLU A 30 9.55 -5.04 -3.07
C GLU A 30 8.06 -4.71 -3.14
N ILE A 31 7.35 -4.85 -2.01
CA ILE A 31 5.95 -4.45 -1.86
C ILE A 31 5.81 -2.96 -2.14
N LYS A 32 6.66 -2.12 -1.54
CA LYS A 32 6.64 -0.66 -1.77
C LYS A 32 6.85 -0.31 -3.23
N ARG A 33 7.82 -0.93 -3.88
CA ARG A 33 8.11 -0.69 -5.31
C ARG A 33 6.97 -1.17 -6.21
N LYS A 34 6.52 -2.42 -6.05
CA LYS A 34 5.50 -3.03 -6.93
C LYS A 34 4.10 -2.46 -6.73
N ALA A 35 3.77 -2.00 -5.52
CA ALA A 35 2.46 -1.45 -5.21
C ALA A 35 2.41 0.08 -5.15
N LEU A 36 3.52 0.76 -5.52
CA LEU A 36 3.75 2.21 -5.35
C LEU A 36 3.32 2.70 -3.96
N VAL A 37 3.71 1.96 -2.93
CA VAL A 37 3.42 2.35 -1.55
C VAL A 37 4.46 3.38 -1.11
N ARG A 38 4.00 4.55 -0.68
CA ARG A 38 4.85 5.57 -0.06
C ARG A 38 5.19 5.15 1.38
N THR A 39 4.17 4.86 2.17
CA THR A 39 4.32 4.48 3.58
C THR A 39 3.57 3.17 3.86
N LEU A 40 4.23 2.23 4.50
CA LEU A 40 3.64 0.97 4.95
C LEU A 40 3.70 0.94 6.48
N SER A 41 2.55 0.93 7.15
CA SER A 41 2.46 1.00 8.61
C SER A 41 1.71 -0.21 9.17
N LYS A 42 2.12 -0.67 10.36
CA LYS A 42 1.39 -1.70 11.10
C LYS A 42 0.14 -1.11 11.73
N GLY A 43 -1.00 -1.77 11.55
CA GLY A 43 -2.24 -1.37 12.21
C GLY A 43 -3.30 -2.47 12.18
N ALA A 44 -4.24 -2.43 13.12
CA ALA A 44 -5.21 -3.51 13.33
C ALA A 44 -6.15 -3.74 12.13
N ALA A 45 -6.38 -2.72 11.31
CA ALA A 45 -7.26 -2.79 10.15
C ALA A 45 -6.50 -2.45 8.86
N PHE A 46 -6.89 -3.12 7.78
CA PHE A 46 -6.40 -2.83 6.44
C PHE A 46 -6.99 -1.51 5.92
N LYS A 47 -6.15 -0.52 5.63
CA LYS A 47 -6.57 0.79 5.10
C LYS A 47 -5.60 1.31 4.07
N ILE A 48 -6.13 1.93 3.02
CA ILE A 48 -5.33 2.55 1.95
C ILE A 48 -5.78 4.00 1.79
N THR A 49 -4.83 4.90 1.60
CA THR A 49 -5.09 6.33 1.42
C THR A 49 -4.24 6.83 0.25
N ALA A 50 -4.92 7.40 -0.75
CA ALA A 50 -4.30 8.05 -1.89
C ALA A 50 -3.65 9.37 -1.45
N VAL A 51 -2.56 9.76 -2.10
CA VAL A 51 -1.78 10.95 -1.73
C VAL A 51 -1.43 11.80 -2.92
#